data_AF-A0A9D9LS40-F1
#
_entry.id   AF-A0A9D9LS40-F1
#
_cell.length_a   1.000
_cell.length_b   1.000
_cell.length_c   1.000
_cell.angle_alpha   90.00
_cell.angle_beta   90.00
_cell.angle_gamma   90.00
#
_symmetry.space_group_name_H-M   'P 1'
#
loop_
_entity.id
_entity.type
_entity.pdbx_description
1 polymer ?
#
loop_
_entity_poly.entity_id
_entity_poly.type
_entity_poly.pdbx_seq_one_letter_code
_entity_poly.pdbx_strand_id
1 'polypeptide(L)'
;IGVAMAMVREVVERTVVNPTESDMKSIRHEALQQVMKSGAKEATVEIAIEYDKKTNILRATATGATELKKDGVSAGAVSEDELKAIAAKSMRLPVEEVTEAAATGKWHIYEGMVKTKFWGIFPSKKCFVRVIDRNGVVTLQREGLGAVVTNKSKLKADIDTLFEETAAYGTVGEELPPIYAYYGEKQLDLSGLTAREQIISVLEAEFDILPDDEKIILLAVR
;
A
#
# COMPACT_ATOMS: atom_id res chain seq x y z
N ILE A 1 21.73 2.03 24.46
CA ILE A 1 21.18 0.67 24.28
C ILE A 1 19.78 0.88 23.75
N GLY A 2 19.58 0.80 22.43
CA GLY A 2 18.31 1.12 21.79
C GLY A 2 17.32 -0.03 22.02
N VAL A 3 16.18 0.27 22.64
CA VAL A 3 15.09 -0.69 22.78
C VAL A 3 14.40 -0.76 21.42
N ALA A 4 14.67 -1.83 20.66
CA ALA A 4 13.94 -2.09 19.44
C ALA A 4 12.46 -2.29 19.79
N MET A 5 11.55 -1.63 19.05
CA MET A 5 10.13 -1.94 19.16
C MET A 5 9.93 -3.41 18.79
N ALA A 6 9.32 -4.19 19.69
CA ALA A 6 8.98 -5.57 19.37
C ALA A 6 7.76 -5.56 18.46
N MET A 7 7.91 -6.14 17.26
CA MET A 7 6.83 -6.31 16.30
C MET A 7 6.13 -7.64 16.57
N VAL A 8 4.81 -7.64 16.52
CA VAL A 8 3.98 -8.85 16.53
C VAL A 8 3.30 -8.99 15.19
N ARG A 9 3.11 -10.24 14.77
CA ARG A 9 2.47 -10.59 13.50
C ARG A 9 1.48 -11.71 13.74
N GLU A 10 0.25 -11.50 13.31
CA GLU A 10 -0.82 -12.48 13.36
C GLU A 10 -1.31 -12.81 11.95
N VAL A 11 -1.75 -14.05 11.77
CA VAL A 11 -2.27 -14.55 10.49
C VAL A 11 -3.61 -15.23 10.73
N VAL A 12 -4.63 -14.76 10.02
CA VAL A 12 -5.96 -15.39 9.98
C VAL A 12 -6.15 -15.99 8.60
N GLU A 13 -6.59 -17.24 8.56
CA GLU A 13 -6.89 -17.95 7.33
C GLU A 13 -8.29 -18.56 7.38
N ARG A 14 -8.98 -18.56 6.25
CA ARG A 14 -10.26 -19.26 6.07
C ARG A 14 -10.32 -19.90 4.69
N THR A 15 -10.89 -21.10 4.64
CA THR A 15 -11.22 -21.73 3.36
C THR A 15 -12.60 -21.23 2.91
N VAL A 16 -12.62 -20.42 1.86
CA VAL A 16 -13.85 -19.81 1.31
C VAL A 16 -13.79 -19.86 -0.20
N VAL A 17 -14.81 -20.45 -0.82
CA VAL A 17 -14.95 -20.46 -2.28
C VAL A 17 -15.57 -19.14 -2.70
N ASN A 18 -14.86 -18.36 -3.52
CA ASN A 18 -15.29 -17.04 -4.01
C ASN A 18 -15.75 -16.11 -2.87
N PRO A 19 -14.81 -15.56 -2.08
CA PRO A 19 -15.12 -14.73 -0.93
C PRO A 19 -16.03 -13.55 -1.23
N THR A 20 -17.02 -13.36 -0.35
CA THR A 20 -17.95 -12.25 -0.39
C THR A 20 -17.37 -11.00 0.27
N GLU A 21 -18.05 -9.87 0.09
CA GLU A 21 -17.77 -8.62 0.81
C GLU A 21 -17.74 -8.82 2.34
N SER A 22 -18.66 -9.63 2.88
CA SER A 22 -18.70 -9.95 4.31
C SER A 22 -17.48 -10.77 4.75
N ASP A 23 -16.98 -11.65 3.88
CA ASP A 23 -15.76 -12.42 4.17
C ASP A 23 -14.53 -11.52 4.23
N MET A 24 -14.41 -10.56 3.29
CA MET A 24 -13.33 -9.55 3.28
C MET A 24 -13.33 -8.72 4.55
N LYS A 25 -14.49 -8.15 4.90
CA LYS A 25 -14.66 -7.33 6.09
C LYS A 25 -14.35 -8.10 7.36
N SER A 26 -14.87 -9.32 7.46
CA SER A 26 -14.72 -10.12 8.68
C SER A 26 -13.31 -10.66 8.89
N ILE A 27 -12.59 -11.10 7.83
CA ILE A 27 -11.22 -11.59 8.00
C ILE A 27 -10.25 -10.45 8.36
N ARG A 28 -10.43 -9.26 7.75
CA ARG A 28 -9.66 -8.06 8.09
C ARG A 28 -9.87 -7.70 9.56
N HIS A 29 -11.14 -7.62 9.98
CA HIS A 29 -11.49 -7.28 11.35
C HIS A 29 -10.89 -8.28 12.34
N GLU A 30 -10.97 -9.59 12.03
CA GLU A 30 -10.39 -10.63 12.88
C GLU A 30 -8.87 -10.49 13.01
N ALA A 31 -8.15 -10.30 11.90
CA ALA A 31 -6.70 -10.13 11.92
C ALA A 31 -6.27 -8.90 12.72
N LEU A 32 -6.99 -7.78 12.57
CA LEU A 32 -6.78 -6.57 13.38
C LEU A 32 -6.98 -6.86 14.87
N GLN A 33 -8.05 -7.55 15.24
CA GLN A 33 -8.34 -7.88 16.63
C GLN A 33 -7.30 -8.84 17.23
N GLN A 34 -6.83 -9.83 16.47
CA GLN A 34 -5.80 -10.76 16.93
C GLN A 34 -4.48 -10.04 17.21
N VAL A 35 -4.01 -9.19 16.29
CA VAL A 35 -2.72 -8.50 16.48
C VAL A 35 -2.78 -7.49 17.63
N MET A 36 -3.93 -6.84 17.84
CA MET A 36 -4.16 -5.97 19.00
C MET A 36 -4.16 -6.74 20.32
N LYS A 37 -4.75 -7.95 20.36
CA LYS A 37 -4.69 -8.84 21.54
C LYS A 37 -3.26 -9.27 21.85
N SER A 38 -2.42 -9.41 20.84
CA SER A 38 -0.98 -9.67 20.98
C SER A 38 -0.16 -8.43 21.38
N GLY A 39 -0.83 -7.31 21.67
CA GLY A 39 -0.22 -6.10 22.25
C GLY A 39 0.18 -5.05 21.22
N ALA A 40 -0.18 -5.20 19.95
CA ALA A 40 0.09 -4.16 18.95
C ALA A 40 -0.78 -2.92 19.18
N LYS A 41 -0.19 -1.75 18.97
CA LYS A 41 -0.95 -0.49 18.90
C LYS A 41 -1.63 -0.39 17.55
N GLU A 42 -2.94 -0.20 17.54
CA GLU A 42 -3.76 -0.12 16.31
C GLU A 42 -3.21 0.86 15.27
N ALA A 43 -2.73 2.03 15.70
CA ALA A 43 -2.15 3.03 14.81
C ALA A 43 -0.88 2.56 14.06
N THR A 44 -0.26 1.48 14.52
CA THR A 44 0.95 0.87 13.92
C THR A 44 0.65 -0.40 13.14
N VAL A 45 -0.62 -0.83 13.10
CA VAL A 45 -1.01 -2.07 12.44
C VAL A 45 -1.09 -1.85 10.93
N GLU A 46 -0.36 -2.67 10.20
CA GLU A 46 -0.44 -2.83 8.75
C GLU A 46 -1.05 -4.20 8.44
N ILE A 47 -1.94 -4.24 7.44
CA ILE A 47 -2.66 -5.46 7.06
C ILE A 47 -2.44 -5.72 5.56
N ALA A 48 -2.10 -6.97 5.25
CA ALA A 48 -2.07 -7.52 3.90
C ALA A 48 -3.15 -8.59 3.75
N ILE A 49 -3.91 -8.54 2.66
CA ILE A 49 -4.98 -9.50 2.37
C ILE A 49 -4.67 -10.24 1.06
N GLU A 50 -4.79 -11.56 1.10
CA GLU A 50 -4.49 -12.46 -0.01
C GLU A 50 -5.67 -13.41 -0.23
N TYR A 51 -6.02 -13.68 -1.49
CA TYR A 51 -6.94 -14.75 -1.85
C TYR A 51 -6.33 -15.68 -2.91
N ASP A 52 -6.04 -16.91 -2.50
CA ASP A 52 -5.58 -17.95 -3.41
C ASP A 52 -6.77 -18.74 -3.97
N LYS A 53 -7.13 -18.43 -5.21
CA LYS A 53 -8.24 -19.09 -5.93
C LYS A 53 -8.00 -20.59 -6.19
N LYS A 54 -6.75 -21.07 -6.20
CA LYS A 54 -6.45 -22.50 -6.43
C LYS A 54 -6.74 -23.33 -5.19
N THR A 55 -6.43 -22.79 -4.02
CA THR A 55 -6.63 -23.47 -2.73
C THR A 55 -7.90 -23.01 -2.00
N ASN A 56 -8.59 -21.99 -2.52
CA ASN A 56 -9.71 -21.30 -1.90
C ASN A 56 -9.36 -20.77 -0.49
N ILE A 57 -8.11 -20.32 -0.31
CA ILE A 57 -7.64 -19.78 0.97
C ILE A 57 -7.69 -18.26 0.91
N LEU A 58 -8.51 -17.69 1.78
CA LEU A 58 -8.50 -16.26 2.10
C LEU A 58 -7.63 -16.06 3.35
N ARG A 59 -6.64 -15.18 3.25
CA ARG A 59 -5.67 -14.90 4.32
C ARG A 59 -5.60 -13.42 4.60
N ALA A 60 -5.57 -13.05 5.87
CA ALA A 60 -5.20 -11.72 6.32
C ALA A 60 -3.99 -11.82 7.25
N THR A 61 -2.93 -11.10 6.93
CA THR A 61 -1.73 -10.95 7.77
C THR A 61 -1.74 -9.56 8.36
N ALA A 62 -1.74 -9.46 9.69
CA ALA A 62 -1.63 -8.18 10.39
C ALA A 62 -0.30 -8.10 11.14
N THR A 63 0.43 -7.00 11.01
CA THR A 63 1.71 -6.76 11.69
C THR A 63 1.66 -5.42 12.40
N GLY A 64 2.08 -5.34 13.66
CA GLY A 64 2.06 -4.10 14.41
C GLY A 64 3.09 -4.07 15.53
N ALA A 65 3.41 -2.86 16.00
CA ALA A 65 4.40 -2.65 17.03
C ALA A 65 3.77 -2.72 18.43
N THR A 66 4.43 -3.42 19.35
CA THR A 66 4.02 -3.49 20.76
C THR A 66 4.60 -2.32 21.57
N GLU A 67 3.86 -1.84 22.56
CA GLU A 67 4.35 -0.82 23.47
C GLU A 67 5.33 -1.43 24.49
N LEU A 68 6.62 -1.51 24.14
CA LEU A 68 7.68 -1.61 25.14
C LEU A 68 7.97 -0.21 25.70
N LYS A 69 8.03 -0.11 27.04
CA LYS A 69 8.22 1.12 27.83
C LYS A 69 9.12 2.14 27.13
N LYS A 70 8.59 3.37 27.01
CA LYS A 70 9.24 4.60 26.55
C LYS A 70 10.72 4.66 26.96
N ASP A 71 11.58 4.71 25.94
CA ASP A 71 12.58 5.78 25.75
C ASP A 71 13.36 5.44 24.46
N GLY A 72 12.97 6.05 23.35
CA GLY A 72 13.59 5.78 22.05
C GLY A 72 13.17 6.81 21.02
N VAL A 73 14.03 7.82 20.88
CA VAL A 73 14.08 8.88 19.87
C VAL A 73 13.13 8.63 18.70
N SER A 74 12.04 9.40 18.61
CA SER A 74 11.48 9.71 17.29
C SER A 74 12.63 10.33 16.51
N ALA A 75 13.23 9.58 15.57
CA ALA A 75 14.03 10.23 14.55
C ALA A 75 13.12 11.32 14.00
N GLY A 76 13.55 12.58 14.11
CA GLY A 76 12.75 13.70 13.63
C GLY A 76 12.36 13.43 12.18
N ALA A 77 11.19 13.91 11.77
CA ALA A 77 10.79 13.82 10.38
C ALA A 77 11.95 14.30 9.49
N VAL A 78 12.32 13.46 8.54
CA VAL A 78 13.38 13.74 7.58
C VAL A 78 12.88 14.86 6.66
N SER A 79 13.76 15.77 6.25
CA SER A 79 13.35 16.88 5.39
C SER A 79 12.88 16.37 4.02
N GLU A 80 12.02 17.13 3.34
CA GLU A 80 11.53 16.77 1.99
C GLU A 80 12.68 16.55 0.99
N ASP A 81 13.74 17.37 1.07
CA ASP A 81 14.94 17.24 0.25
C ASP A 81 15.68 15.92 0.51
N GLU A 82 15.78 15.51 1.77
CA GLU A 82 16.39 14.23 2.16
C GLU A 82 15.51 13.04 1.74
N LEU A 83 14.19 13.12 1.89
CA LEU A 83 13.25 12.09 1.41
C LEU A 83 13.38 11.90 -0.11
N LYS A 84 13.44 13.01 -0.85
CA LYS A 84 13.68 12.99 -2.29
C LYS A 84 15.04 12.39 -2.65
N ALA A 85 16.09 12.71 -1.90
CA ALA A 85 17.42 12.12 -2.09
C ALA A 85 17.43 10.61 -1.81
N ILE A 86 16.69 10.15 -0.79
CA ILE A 86 16.50 8.71 -0.50
C ILE A 86 15.78 8.03 -1.66
N ALA A 87 14.70 8.63 -2.19
CA ALA A 87 13.98 8.12 -3.35
C ALA A 87 14.89 7.99 -4.57
N ALA A 88 15.62 9.05 -4.91
CA ALA A 88 16.56 9.10 -6.04
C ALA A 88 17.65 8.05 -5.91
N LYS A 89 18.27 7.93 -4.73
CA LYS A 89 19.26 6.88 -4.44
C LYS A 89 18.66 5.47 -4.60
N SER A 90 17.44 5.26 -4.12
CA SER A 90 16.73 3.97 -4.22
C SER A 90 16.34 3.61 -5.66
N MET A 91 16.01 4.59 -6.49
CA MET A 91 15.74 4.42 -7.92
C MET A 91 17.02 4.36 -8.77
N ARG A 92 18.16 4.78 -8.21
CA ARG A 92 19.44 4.99 -8.91
C ARG A 92 19.32 6.05 -10.01
N LEU A 93 18.62 7.14 -9.69
CA LEU A 93 18.41 8.27 -10.59
C LEU A 93 19.01 9.56 -10.00
N PRO A 94 19.33 10.55 -10.84
CA PRO A 94 19.57 11.91 -10.37
C PRO A 94 18.35 12.44 -9.62
N VAL A 95 18.57 13.28 -8.60
CA VAL A 95 17.49 13.86 -7.78
C VAL A 95 16.55 14.70 -8.64
N GLU A 96 17.07 15.29 -9.72
CA GLU A 96 16.35 16.11 -10.68
C GLU A 96 15.37 15.31 -11.56
N GLU A 97 15.62 14.00 -11.70
CA GLU A 97 14.74 13.07 -12.46
C GLU A 97 13.69 12.41 -11.56
N VAL A 98 13.64 12.78 -10.28
CA VAL A 98 12.65 12.30 -9.32
C VAL A 98 11.70 13.43 -8.95
N THR A 99 10.42 13.11 -8.89
CA THR A 99 9.34 14.03 -8.49
C THR A 99 8.47 13.38 -7.43
N GLU A 100 7.93 14.19 -6.52
CA GLU A 100 6.89 13.71 -5.60
C GLU A 100 5.56 13.68 -6.36
N ALA A 101 4.99 12.49 -6.51
CA ALA A 101 3.71 12.26 -7.20
C ALA A 101 2.52 12.51 -6.28
N ALA A 102 2.64 12.16 -4.99
CA ALA A 102 1.59 12.34 -4.00
C ALA A 102 2.16 12.26 -2.57
N ALA A 103 1.50 12.93 -1.62
CA ALA A 103 1.80 12.81 -0.20
C ALA A 103 0.51 12.89 0.64
N THR A 104 0.43 12.08 1.69
CA THR A 104 -0.63 12.13 2.70
C THR A 104 -0.15 11.54 4.03
N GLY A 105 -0.54 12.12 5.16
CA GLY A 105 -0.18 11.62 6.48
C GLY A 105 1.34 11.52 6.67
N LYS A 106 1.87 10.30 6.84
CA LYS A 106 3.32 10.04 6.91
C LYS A 106 3.96 9.63 5.58
N TRP A 107 3.17 9.47 4.53
CA TRP A 107 3.56 8.78 3.31
C TRP A 107 3.89 9.76 2.19
N HIS A 108 5.03 9.55 1.57
CA HIS A 108 5.51 10.28 0.40
C HIS A 108 5.72 9.31 -0.75
N ILE A 109 5.10 9.57 -1.89
CA ILE A 109 5.24 8.78 -3.11
C ILE A 109 6.08 9.56 -4.09
N TYR A 110 7.27 9.04 -4.38
CA TYR A 110 8.15 9.57 -5.40
C TYR A 110 8.09 8.72 -6.66
N GLU A 111 8.19 9.37 -7.81
CA GLU A 111 8.30 8.73 -9.11
C GLU A 111 9.57 9.17 -9.84
N GLY A 112 10.09 8.30 -10.71
CA GLY A 112 11.23 8.60 -11.57
C GLY A 112 11.14 7.84 -12.89
N MET A 113 11.31 8.56 -14.01
CA MET A 113 11.15 7.98 -15.35
C MET A 113 12.48 7.52 -15.93
N VAL A 114 12.59 6.23 -16.26
CA VAL A 114 13.76 5.67 -16.92
C VAL A 114 13.47 5.35 -18.37
N LYS A 115 14.21 6.01 -19.26
CA LYS A 115 14.22 5.69 -20.69
C LYS A 115 15.21 4.55 -20.92
N THR A 116 14.71 3.36 -21.22
CA THR A 116 15.58 2.24 -21.60
C THR A 116 15.76 2.24 -23.12
N LYS A 117 17.02 2.20 -23.59
CA LYS A 117 17.36 1.92 -24.98
C LYS A 117 18.05 0.57 -25.00
N PHE A 118 17.44 -0.41 -25.66
CA PHE A 118 18.12 -1.65 -26.03
C PHE A 118 18.36 -1.63 -27.54
N TRP A 119 19.56 -2.06 -27.95
CA TRP A 119 20.05 -1.96 -29.32
C TRP A 119 19.03 -2.54 -30.33
N GLY A 120 18.37 -1.67 -31.09
CA GLY A 120 17.39 -2.03 -32.13
C GLY A 120 15.90 -1.96 -31.76
N ILE A 121 15.51 -1.66 -30.51
CA ILE A 121 14.10 -1.59 -30.07
C ILE A 121 13.70 -0.15 -29.74
N PHE A 122 12.44 0.22 -30.03
CA PHE A 122 11.86 1.49 -29.62
C PHE A 122 12.08 1.77 -28.12
N PRO A 123 12.44 3.00 -27.72
CA PRO A 123 12.68 3.32 -26.33
C PRO A 123 11.42 3.09 -25.49
N SER A 124 11.52 2.26 -24.46
CA SER A 124 10.45 2.10 -23.48
C SER A 124 10.70 3.04 -22.30
N LYS A 125 9.62 3.64 -21.79
CA LYS A 125 9.64 4.43 -20.56
C LYS A 125 9.14 3.55 -19.43
N LYS A 126 9.92 3.43 -18.36
CA LYS A 126 9.48 2.81 -17.11
C LYS A 126 9.33 3.89 -16.06
N CYS A 127 8.19 3.94 -15.38
CA CYS A 127 8.00 4.78 -14.21
C CYS A 127 8.35 3.95 -12.97
N PHE A 128 9.41 4.29 -12.25
CA PHE A 128 9.67 3.69 -10.95
C PHE A 128 8.98 4.49 -9.86
N VAL A 129 8.36 3.80 -8.91
CA VAL A 129 7.74 4.41 -7.75
C VAL A 129 8.43 3.96 -6.47
N ARG A 130 8.61 4.88 -5.54
CA ARG A 130 9.05 4.64 -4.17
C ARG A 130 8.04 5.25 -3.22
N VAL A 131 7.55 4.44 -2.29
CA VAL A 131 6.81 4.95 -1.14
C VAL A 131 7.75 5.00 0.04
N ILE A 132 7.82 6.16 0.69
CA ILE A 132 8.73 6.44 1.78
C ILE A 132 7.90 7.01 2.93
N ASP A 133 8.16 6.56 4.15
CA ASP A 133 7.58 7.17 5.35
C ASP A 133 8.32 8.47 5.73
N ARG A 134 7.74 9.25 6.64
CA ARG A 134 8.33 10.50 7.15
C ARG A 134 9.71 10.35 7.80
N ASN A 135 10.10 9.13 8.15
CA ASN A 135 11.39 8.83 8.77
C ASN A 135 12.44 8.42 7.73
N GLY A 136 12.11 8.44 6.43
CA GLY A 136 13.00 8.06 5.34
C GLY A 136 13.06 6.55 5.08
N VAL A 137 12.13 5.76 5.64
CA VAL A 137 12.06 4.32 5.39
C VAL A 137 11.34 4.05 4.08
N VAL A 138 12.03 3.43 3.12
CA VAL A 138 11.43 3.01 1.85
C VAL A 138 10.60 1.74 2.06
N THR A 139 9.27 1.85 1.98
CA THR A 139 8.34 0.73 2.22
C THR A 139 7.90 0.02 0.95
N LEU A 140 7.94 0.71 -0.21
CA LEU A 140 7.61 0.10 -1.51
C LEU A 140 8.65 0.47 -2.58
N GLN A 141 9.02 -0.52 -3.39
CA GLN A 141 9.90 -0.36 -4.55
C GLN A 141 9.34 -1.14 -5.74
N ARG A 142 8.64 -0.44 -6.64
CA ARG A 142 7.95 -1.06 -7.79
C ARG A 142 8.01 -0.19 -9.05
N GLU A 143 7.53 -0.73 -10.15
CA GLU A 143 7.17 0.05 -11.35
C GLU A 143 5.75 0.60 -11.11
N GLY A 144 5.56 1.91 -11.22
CA GLY A 144 4.25 2.55 -11.03
C GLY A 144 3.42 2.49 -12.30
N LEU A 145 2.12 2.26 -12.14
CA LEU A 145 1.13 2.32 -13.23
C LEU A 145 0.24 3.55 -13.12
N GLY A 146 -0.12 3.94 -11.90
CA GLY A 146 -0.91 5.13 -11.63
C GLY A 146 -1.10 5.35 -10.14
N ALA A 147 -1.31 6.59 -9.73
CA ALA A 147 -1.65 6.97 -8.38
C ALA A 147 -2.76 8.01 -8.39
N VAL A 148 -3.71 7.90 -7.46
CA VAL A 148 -4.77 8.89 -7.28
C VAL A 148 -4.91 9.26 -5.82
N VAL A 149 -5.04 10.56 -5.55
CA VAL A 149 -5.37 11.08 -4.22
C VAL A 149 -6.89 11.25 -4.14
N THR A 150 -7.53 10.45 -3.31
CA THR A 150 -8.97 10.39 -3.13
C THR A 150 -9.37 10.65 -1.67
N ASN A 151 -10.66 10.54 -1.37
CA ASN A 151 -11.24 10.52 -0.02
C ASN A 151 -12.47 9.61 0.02
N LYS A 152 -13.09 9.45 1.19
CA LYS A 152 -14.26 8.58 1.39
C LYS A 152 -15.38 8.84 0.37
N SER A 153 -15.68 10.11 0.08
CA SER A 153 -16.78 10.49 -0.82
C SER A 153 -16.51 10.21 -2.30
N LYS A 154 -15.24 10.17 -2.72
CA LYS A 154 -14.83 10.00 -4.12
C LYS A 154 -14.27 8.61 -4.44
N LEU A 155 -14.01 7.81 -3.41
CA LEU A 155 -13.35 6.50 -3.48
C LEU A 155 -13.79 5.68 -4.70
N LYS A 156 -15.10 5.47 -4.84
CA LYS A 156 -15.66 4.60 -5.88
C LYS A 156 -15.35 5.13 -7.30
N ALA A 157 -15.56 6.42 -7.53
CA ALA A 157 -15.30 7.01 -8.84
C ALA A 157 -13.80 6.97 -9.17
N ASP A 158 -12.95 7.35 -8.20
CA ASP A 158 -11.51 7.44 -8.42
C ASP A 158 -10.86 6.07 -8.60
N ILE A 159 -11.32 5.03 -7.87
CA ILE A 159 -10.77 3.68 -8.04
C ILE A 159 -11.24 3.02 -9.35
N ASP A 160 -12.47 3.29 -9.79
CA ASP A 160 -12.96 2.81 -11.09
C ASP A 160 -12.10 3.40 -12.22
N THR A 161 -11.82 4.71 -12.17
CA THR A 161 -10.89 5.37 -13.10
C THR A 161 -9.48 4.77 -13.01
N LEU A 162 -8.95 4.56 -11.80
CA LEU A 162 -7.63 3.96 -11.63
C LEU A 162 -7.58 2.57 -12.28
N PHE A 163 -8.61 1.74 -12.12
CA PHE A 163 -8.66 0.43 -12.78
C PHE A 163 -8.72 0.55 -14.30
N GLU A 164 -9.55 1.44 -14.84
CA GLU A 164 -9.64 1.67 -16.29
C GLU A 164 -8.31 2.09 -16.91
N GLU A 165 -7.54 2.93 -16.22
CA GLU A 165 -6.26 3.44 -16.71
C GLU A 165 -5.10 2.43 -16.56
N THR A 166 -5.20 1.50 -15.62
CA THR A 166 -4.05 0.66 -15.22
C THR A 166 -4.25 -0.84 -15.43
N ALA A 167 -5.48 -1.31 -15.68
CA ALA A 167 -5.75 -2.71 -15.98
C ALA A 167 -5.08 -3.15 -17.29
N ALA A 168 -4.56 -4.37 -17.27
CA ALA A 168 -4.11 -5.05 -18.48
C ALA A 168 -5.23 -5.95 -19.02
N TYR A 169 -5.21 -6.21 -20.33
CA TYR A 169 -6.10 -7.17 -20.95
C TYR A 169 -5.28 -8.37 -21.42
N GLY A 170 -5.42 -9.48 -20.70
CA GLY A 170 -4.79 -10.76 -20.99
C GLY A 170 -5.69 -11.66 -21.83
N THR A 171 -5.29 -12.93 -21.96
CA THR A 171 -6.06 -13.95 -22.69
C THR A 171 -7.32 -14.41 -21.96
N VAL A 172 -7.37 -14.19 -20.65
CA VAL A 172 -8.46 -14.64 -19.76
C VAL A 172 -9.39 -13.47 -19.36
N GLY A 173 -9.08 -12.26 -19.84
CA GLY A 173 -9.89 -11.06 -19.59
C GLY A 173 -9.07 -9.94 -18.95
N GLU A 174 -9.77 -9.11 -18.17
CA GLU A 174 -9.18 -8.01 -17.41
C GLU A 174 -8.29 -8.55 -16.28
N GLU A 175 -7.08 -8.01 -16.20
CA GLU A 175 -6.11 -8.27 -15.13
C GLU A 175 -5.83 -6.96 -14.40
N LEU A 176 -6.33 -6.86 -13.17
CA LEU A 176 -6.09 -5.70 -12.32
C LEU A 176 -4.64 -5.72 -11.80
N PRO A 177 -3.99 -4.56 -11.73
CA PRO A 177 -2.67 -4.48 -11.11
C PRO A 177 -2.75 -4.61 -9.59
N PRO A 178 -1.66 -5.03 -8.93
CA PRO A 178 -1.47 -4.84 -7.50
C PRO A 178 -1.81 -3.42 -7.02
N ILE A 179 -2.69 -3.33 -6.02
CA ILE A 179 -3.12 -2.06 -5.42
C ILE A 179 -2.60 -1.94 -3.98
N TYR A 180 -2.17 -0.74 -3.63
CA TYR A 180 -1.85 -0.34 -2.26
C TYR A 180 -2.64 0.93 -1.90
N ALA A 181 -3.01 1.07 -0.63
CA ALA A 181 -3.58 2.31 -0.13
C ALA A 181 -2.78 2.87 1.05
N TYR A 182 -2.63 4.21 1.07
CA TYR A 182 -1.86 4.96 2.06
C TYR A 182 -2.69 6.11 2.61
N TYR A 183 -2.79 6.22 3.93
CA TYR A 183 -3.57 7.24 4.64
C TYR A 183 -3.08 7.35 6.10
N GLY A 184 -3.16 8.53 6.71
CA GLY A 184 -2.63 8.80 8.05
C GLY A 184 -1.26 8.14 8.31
N GLU A 185 -1.23 7.17 9.23
CA GLU A 185 -0.04 6.40 9.60
C GLU A 185 -0.03 4.96 9.03
N LYS A 186 -1.04 4.57 8.22
CA LYS A 186 -1.29 3.18 7.82
C LYS A 186 -1.05 2.92 6.34
N GLN A 187 -0.57 1.72 6.05
CA GLN A 187 -0.52 1.12 4.71
C GLN A 187 -1.50 -0.07 4.70
N LEU A 188 -2.28 -0.17 3.63
CA LEU A 188 -3.12 -1.33 3.33
C LEU A 188 -2.62 -1.98 2.03
N ASP A 189 -2.18 -3.24 2.13
CA ASP A 189 -1.70 -4.02 0.99
C ASP A 189 -2.83 -4.90 0.43
N LEU A 190 -3.26 -4.58 -0.79
CA LEU A 190 -4.33 -5.26 -1.53
C LEU A 190 -3.77 -6.01 -2.74
N SER A 191 -2.44 -6.14 -2.86
CA SER A 191 -1.78 -6.79 -4.00
C SER A 191 -2.13 -8.27 -4.15
N GLY A 192 -2.60 -8.91 -3.08
CA GLY A 192 -3.06 -10.28 -3.08
C GLY A 192 -4.51 -10.47 -3.56
N LEU A 193 -5.21 -9.40 -3.93
CA LEU A 193 -6.58 -9.41 -4.45
C LEU A 193 -6.58 -9.14 -5.95
N THR A 194 -7.44 -9.85 -6.67
CA THR A 194 -7.52 -9.77 -8.15
C THR A 194 -8.90 -9.39 -8.68
N ALA A 195 -9.91 -9.27 -7.81
CA ALA A 195 -11.28 -8.90 -8.19
C ALA A 195 -11.63 -7.49 -7.70
N ARG A 196 -12.28 -6.69 -8.56
CA ARG A 196 -12.66 -5.29 -8.29
C ARG A 196 -13.47 -5.18 -7.01
N GLU A 197 -14.49 -6.03 -6.87
CA GLU A 197 -15.44 -6.00 -5.75
C GLU A 197 -14.75 -6.31 -4.41
N GLN A 198 -13.75 -7.20 -4.41
CA GLN A 198 -12.99 -7.54 -3.21
C GLN A 198 -12.11 -6.35 -2.77
N ILE A 199 -11.44 -5.70 -3.72
CA ILE A 199 -10.60 -4.52 -3.44
C ILE A 199 -11.46 -3.39 -2.89
N ILE A 200 -12.57 -3.05 -3.56
CA ILE A 200 -13.50 -1.98 -3.15
C ILE A 200 -14.09 -2.29 -1.77
N SER A 201 -14.52 -3.53 -1.54
CA SER A 201 -15.06 -3.98 -0.25
C SER A 201 -14.12 -3.68 0.92
N VAL A 202 -12.84 -4.01 0.78
CA VAL A 202 -11.84 -3.81 1.83
C VAL A 202 -11.60 -2.30 2.04
N LEU A 203 -11.48 -1.53 0.95
CA LEU A 203 -11.26 -0.08 1.02
C LEU A 203 -12.44 0.64 1.69
N GLU A 204 -13.68 0.31 1.32
CA GLU A 204 -14.87 0.88 1.95
C GLU A 204 -14.91 0.56 3.44
N ALA A 205 -14.57 -0.68 3.82
CA ALA A 205 -14.52 -1.09 5.22
C ALA A 205 -13.44 -0.36 6.03
N GLU A 206 -12.30 -0.08 5.40
CA GLU A 206 -11.20 0.67 6.02
C GLU A 206 -11.57 2.16 6.17
N PHE A 207 -12.15 2.75 5.13
CA PHE A 207 -12.36 4.19 5.07
C PHE A 207 -13.66 4.64 5.71
N ASP A 208 -14.60 3.73 5.99
CA ASP A 208 -15.86 4.10 6.65
C ASP A 208 -15.64 4.72 8.03
N ILE A 209 -14.59 4.32 8.74
CA ILE A 209 -14.23 4.83 10.06
C ILE A 209 -13.35 6.09 10.02
N LEU A 210 -12.91 6.53 8.84
CA LEU A 210 -12.06 7.70 8.68
C LEU A 210 -12.90 8.98 8.56
N PRO A 211 -12.34 10.15 8.93
CA PRO A 211 -12.95 11.44 8.62
C PRO A 211 -13.22 11.59 7.11
N ASP A 212 -14.31 12.27 6.75
CA ASP A 212 -14.71 12.43 5.35
C ASP A 212 -13.66 13.17 4.48
N ASP A 213 -12.85 14.03 5.11
CA ASP A 213 -11.79 14.82 4.48
C ASP A 213 -10.40 14.15 4.52
N GLU A 214 -10.27 12.97 5.14
CA GLU A 214 -9.03 12.22 5.17
C GLU A 214 -8.58 11.88 3.74
N LYS A 215 -7.37 12.32 3.39
CA LYS A 215 -6.78 12.06 2.07
C LYS A 215 -6.18 10.67 2.03
N ILE A 216 -6.57 9.91 1.03
CA ILE A 216 -6.08 8.56 0.77
C ILE A 216 -5.34 8.57 -0.56
N ILE A 217 -4.17 7.95 -0.62
CA ILE A 217 -3.52 7.65 -1.90
C ILE A 217 -3.80 6.20 -2.24
N LEU A 218 -4.39 5.97 -3.42
CA LEU A 218 -4.45 4.66 -4.06
C LEU A 218 -3.31 4.56 -5.07
N LEU A 219 -2.53 3.50 -5.01
CA LEU A 219 -1.37 3.29 -5.86
C LEU A 219 -1.49 1.94 -6.57
N ALA A 220 -1.49 1.98 -7.90
CA ALA A 220 -1.39 0.82 -8.78
C ALA A 220 0.05 0.62 -9.24
N VAL A 221 0.56 -0.61 -9.12
CA VAL A 221 1.94 -0.96 -9.48
C VAL A 221 2.02 -2.22 -10.33
N ARG A 222 3.18 -2.44 -10.96
CA ARG A 222 3.54 -3.64 -11.70
C ARG A 222 4.64 -4.43 -10.98
#